data_AF-A0A2N2MS28-F1
#
_entry.id   AF-A0A2N2MS28-F1
#
_cell.length_a   1.000
_cell.length_b   1.000
_cell.length_c   1.000
_cell.angle_alpha   90.00
_cell.angle_beta   90.00
_cell.angle_gamma   90.00
#
_symmetry.space_group_name_H-M   'P 1'
#
loop_
_entity.id
_entity.type
_entity.pdbx_description
1 polymer ?
#
loop_
_entity_poly.entity_id
_entity_poly.type
_entity_poly.pdbx_seq_one_letter_code
_entity_poly.pdbx_strand_id
1 'polypeptide(L)'
;MENYEYCIVKKSAMKKSLILILFAFCTLPFALAQQGVIQLPATGQTTSYYPGDDGDLQIGIPIPASRFTDNGDGSVTDALTGHMWAKDANLIATRNPSFDQDRTVGDGDIDWKTALSYVEMLNNENYLGYNDWRMPNMVELRSLVNLGLPDFALPTDHPFINLKDLYWSSTSSEEMRSLAIGVLLQEH
;
A
#
# COMPACT_ATOMS: atom_id res chain seq x y z
N MET A 1 -7.79 -12.30 23.81
CA MET A 1 -8.71 -11.98 22.69
C MET A 1 -7.84 -12.01 21.46
N GLU A 2 -8.11 -12.92 20.54
CA GLU A 2 -7.47 -12.86 19.22
C GLU A 2 -7.99 -11.58 18.56
N ASN A 3 -7.08 -10.67 18.17
CA ASN A 3 -7.45 -9.48 17.43
C ASN A 3 -7.69 -9.92 15.99
N TYR A 4 -8.93 -9.89 15.53
CA TYR A 4 -9.26 -10.10 14.12
C TYR A 4 -9.19 -8.75 13.40
N GLU A 5 -8.59 -8.74 12.21
CA GLU A 5 -8.33 -7.54 11.42
C GLU A 5 -8.45 -7.84 9.90
N TYR A 6 -8.38 -6.80 9.07
CA TYR A 6 -8.57 -6.90 7.62
C TYR A 6 -7.27 -7.11 6.84
N CYS A 7 -7.36 -7.62 5.61
CA CYS A 7 -6.22 -7.73 4.70
C CYS A 7 -6.41 -6.85 3.47
N ILE A 8 -5.65 -5.76 3.39
CA ILE A 8 -5.45 -5.08 2.11
C ILE A 8 -4.33 -5.78 1.35
N VAL A 9 -4.49 -5.91 0.03
CA VAL A 9 -3.53 -6.60 -0.83
C VAL A 9 -2.92 -5.65 -1.83
N LYS A 10 -1.63 -5.85 -2.06
CA LYS A 10 -0.80 -5.03 -2.94
C LYS A 10 -0.06 -5.93 -3.91
N LYS A 11 0.07 -5.51 -5.16
CA LYS A 11 0.95 -6.19 -6.11
C LYS A 11 2.40 -6.06 -5.66
N SER A 12 3.08 -7.19 -5.56
CA SER A 12 4.51 -7.22 -5.28
C SER A 12 5.26 -6.50 -6.38
N ALA A 13 6.18 -5.62 -6.00
CA ALA A 13 7.08 -5.01 -6.97
C ALA A 13 7.93 -6.13 -7.59
N MET A 14 7.68 -6.48 -8.85
CA MET A 14 8.56 -7.37 -9.59
C MET A 14 9.99 -6.82 -9.55
N LYS A 15 10.94 -7.59 -9.01
CA LYS A 15 12.34 -7.49 -9.43
C LYS A 15 12.41 -7.97 -10.88
N LYS A 16 12.10 -7.12 -11.85
CA LYS A 16 12.48 -7.38 -13.25
C LYS A 16 13.97 -7.13 -13.39
N SER A 17 14.79 -8.11 -13.01
CA SER A 17 16.16 -8.20 -13.51
C SER A 17 16.15 -9.21 -14.64
N LEU A 18 15.76 -8.76 -15.83
CA LEU A 18 16.04 -9.46 -17.07
C LEU A 18 17.06 -8.61 -17.83
N ILE A 19 18.33 -8.76 -17.45
CA ILE A 19 19.45 -8.22 -18.22
C ILE A 19 19.53 -9.05 -19.51
N LEU A 20 18.87 -8.60 -20.57
CA LEU A 20 19.13 -9.04 -21.93
C LEU A 20 20.18 -8.09 -22.53
N ILE A 21 21.45 -8.44 -22.43
CA ILE A 21 22.52 -7.73 -23.12
C ILE A 21 22.45 -8.12 -24.60
N LEU A 22 21.77 -7.29 -25.41
CA LEU A 22 22.07 -7.21 -26.83
C LEU A 22 23.07 -6.05 -27.03
N PHE A 23 24.32 -6.40 -27.37
CA PHE A 23 25.31 -5.43 -27.80
C PHE A 23 24.85 -4.79 -29.13
N ALA A 24 24.45 -3.54 -29.07
CA ALA A 24 24.41 -2.65 -30.23
C ALA A 24 25.16 -1.37 -29.86
N PHE A 25 26.37 -1.23 -30.40
CA PHE A 25 27.17 -0.01 -30.33
C PHE A 25 26.39 1.14 -30.98
N CYS A 26 25.84 2.04 -30.18
CA CYS A 26 25.44 3.36 -30.63
C CYS A 26 25.84 4.37 -29.54
N THR A 27 26.81 5.20 -29.85
CA THR A 27 27.36 6.23 -28.97
C THR A 27 26.29 7.26 -28.62
N LEU A 28 25.75 7.18 -27.41
CA LEU A 28 24.98 8.26 -26.78
C LEU A 28 25.74 8.72 -25.55
N PRO A 29 25.77 10.04 -25.25
CA PRO A 29 26.45 10.54 -24.06
C PRO A 29 25.86 9.85 -22.85
N PHE A 30 26.77 9.29 -22.05
CA PHE A 30 26.52 8.62 -20.78
C PHE A 30 25.60 9.53 -19.95
N ALA A 31 24.31 9.23 -19.91
CA ALA A 31 23.45 9.75 -18.86
C ALA A 31 24.04 9.15 -17.59
N LEU A 32 24.65 10.00 -16.77
CA LEU A 32 25.14 9.62 -15.46
C LEU A 32 23.95 9.02 -14.71
N ALA A 33 23.93 7.70 -14.58
CA ALA A 33 23.10 7.03 -13.60
C ALA A 33 23.61 7.54 -12.25
N GLN A 34 22.92 8.54 -11.69
CA GLN A 34 23.24 9.04 -10.37
C GLN A 34 22.85 7.94 -9.37
N GLN A 35 23.84 7.13 -9.00
CA GLN A 35 23.69 6.15 -7.94
C GLN A 35 23.47 6.89 -6.60
N GLY A 36 22.31 6.66 -6.00
CA GLY A 36 22.23 6.39 -4.56
C GLY A 36 21.94 7.56 -3.62
N VAL A 37 21.00 8.46 -3.94
CA VAL A 37 20.27 9.16 -2.87
C VAL A 37 18.88 8.54 -2.78
N ILE A 38 18.58 7.87 -1.65
CA ILE A 38 17.20 7.45 -1.36
C ILE A 38 16.41 8.73 -1.09
N GLN A 39 15.51 9.06 -2.01
CA GLN A 39 14.58 10.16 -1.84
C GLN A 39 13.33 9.63 -1.14
N LEU A 40 12.99 10.22 0.02
CA LEU A 40 11.79 9.87 0.76
C LEU A 40 10.62 10.72 0.26
N PRO A 41 9.39 10.17 0.21
CA PRO A 41 8.19 10.96 -0.01
C PRO A 41 8.04 12.11 0.99
N ALA A 42 7.51 13.24 0.54
CA ALA A 42 6.99 14.25 1.45
C ALA A 42 5.85 13.67 2.28
N THR A 43 5.72 14.09 3.53
CA THR A 43 4.65 13.59 4.41
C THR A 43 3.29 14.22 4.09
N GLY A 44 3.29 15.34 3.35
CA GLY A 44 2.12 16.17 3.08
C GLY A 44 1.89 17.30 4.08
N GLN A 45 2.68 17.35 5.17
CA GLN A 45 2.66 18.46 6.12
C GLN A 45 3.10 19.76 5.43
N THR A 46 2.25 20.79 5.49
CA THR A 46 2.54 22.13 4.94
C THR A 46 2.53 23.24 6.00
N THR A 47 1.91 23.00 7.17
CA THR A 47 1.97 23.92 8.30
C THR A 47 3.27 23.71 9.06
N SER A 48 4.11 24.75 9.15
CA SER A 48 5.27 24.77 10.03
C SER A 48 4.85 25.18 11.45
N TYR A 49 5.33 24.44 12.44
CA TYR A 49 5.20 24.72 13.86
C TYR A 49 6.53 25.20 14.47
N TYR A 50 7.67 24.78 13.90
CA TYR A 50 9.02 25.19 14.29
C TYR A 50 9.97 25.27 13.09
N PRO A 51 10.95 26.20 13.10
CA PRO A 51 11.99 26.22 12.06
C PRO A 51 12.73 24.88 11.97
N GLY A 52 12.86 24.35 10.76
CA GLY A 52 13.49 23.07 10.47
C GLY A 52 12.56 21.85 10.55
N ASP A 53 11.27 22.02 10.83
CA ASP A 53 10.30 20.92 10.75
C ASP A 53 9.89 20.60 9.30
N ASP A 54 9.07 19.56 9.12
CA ASP A 54 8.71 19.09 7.78
C ASP A 54 7.81 20.09 7.02
N GLY A 55 6.98 20.86 7.75
CA GLY A 55 6.17 21.93 7.17
C GLY A 55 7.01 23.13 6.72
N ASP A 56 8.12 23.41 7.41
CA ASP A 56 9.10 24.47 7.07
C ASP A 56 9.97 24.06 5.88
N LEU A 57 10.50 22.83 5.89
CA LEU A 57 11.52 22.38 4.95
C LEU A 57 10.97 21.75 3.68
N GLN A 58 9.89 20.96 3.77
CA GLN A 58 9.23 20.27 2.65
C GLN A 58 10.21 19.54 1.71
N ILE A 59 11.22 18.87 2.28
CA ILE A 59 12.38 18.30 1.56
C ILE A 59 12.11 16.96 0.87
N GLY A 60 10.93 16.36 1.06
CA GLY A 60 10.57 15.08 0.44
C GLY A 60 10.13 15.21 -1.02
N ILE A 61 10.04 14.07 -1.73
CA ILE A 61 9.44 14.03 -3.07
C ILE A 61 7.99 14.54 -2.97
N PRO A 62 7.62 15.60 -3.71
CA PRO A 62 6.28 16.16 -3.63
C PRO A 62 5.21 15.11 -3.92
N ILE A 63 4.13 15.13 -3.14
CA ILE A 63 2.98 14.26 -3.38
C ILE A 63 2.34 14.69 -4.72
N PRO A 64 2.19 13.77 -5.70
CA PRO A 64 1.56 14.11 -6.98
C PRO A 64 0.12 14.59 -6.79
N ALA A 65 -0.30 15.60 -7.57
CA ALA A 65 -1.67 16.12 -7.53
C ALA A 65 -2.74 15.09 -7.92
N SER A 66 -2.37 14.09 -8.72
CA SER A 66 -3.17 12.88 -8.98
C SER A 66 -2.30 11.70 -8.56
N ARG A 67 -2.37 11.36 -7.28
CA ARG A 67 -1.55 10.30 -6.70
C ARG A 67 -2.07 8.93 -7.09
N PHE A 68 -3.37 8.73 -7.00
CA PHE A 68 -4.00 7.45 -7.25
C PHE A 68 -4.70 7.44 -8.61
N THR A 69 -4.44 6.41 -9.39
CA THR A 69 -5.13 6.15 -10.66
C THR A 69 -5.92 4.86 -10.54
N ASP A 70 -7.25 4.95 -10.64
CA ASP A 70 -8.11 3.77 -10.81
C ASP A 70 -7.89 3.21 -12.23
N ASN A 71 -7.47 1.96 -12.32
CA ASN A 71 -7.19 1.30 -13.59
C ASN A 71 -8.47 0.77 -14.27
N GLY A 72 -9.63 0.85 -13.61
CA GLY A 72 -10.92 0.40 -14.14
C GLY A 72 -11.12 -1.12 -14.13
N ASP A 73 -10.13 -1.87 -13.65
CA ASP A 73 -10.14 -3.33 -13.52
C ASP A 73 -10.29 -3.79 -12.05
N GLY A 74 -10.49 -2.86 -11.10
CA GLY A 74 -10.51 -3.15 -9.68
C GLY A 74 -9.15 -2.98 -8.98
N SER A 75 -8.13 -2.48 -9.69
CA SER A 75 -6.83 -2.10 -9.12
C SER A 75 -6.57 -0.58 -9.17
N VAL A 76 -5.72 -0.11 -8.27
CA VAL A 76 -5.35 1.30 -8.10
C VAL A 76 -3.84 1.43 -8.16
N THR A 77 -3.33 2.29 -9.04
CA THR A 77 -1.90 2.63 -9.15
C THR A 77 -1.58 3.84 -8.27
N ASP A 78 -0.58 3.73 -7.40
CA ASP A 78 -0.02 4.83 -6.58
C ASP A 78 1.23 5.41 -7.24
N ALA A 79 1.11 6.61 -7.82
CA ALA A 79 2.18 7.31 -8.51
C ALA A 79 3.31 7.79 -7.58
N LEU A 80 3.06 7.91 -6.28
CA LEU A 80 4.10 8.32 -5.31
C LEU A 80 5.08 7.18 -5.03
N THR A 81 4.58 5.96 -4.92
CA THR A 81 5.37 4.78 -4.51
C THR A 81 5.62 3.79 -5.64
N GLY A 82 4.92 3.93 -6.77
CA GLY A 82 4.92 2.96 -7.87
C GLY A 82 4.23 1.64 -7.51
N HIS A 83 3.44 1.62 -6.45
CA HIS A 83 2.71 0.43 -6.00
C HIS A 83 1.36 0.31 -6.68
N MET A 84 0.85 -0.91 -6.76
CA MET A 84 -0.51 -1.16 -7.20
C MET A 84 -1.26 -1.92 -6.11
N TRP A 85 -2.48 -1.49 -5.85
CA TRP A 85 -3.31 -1.92 -4.73
C TRP A 85 -4.63 -2.47 -5.25
N ALA A 86 -5.27 -3.38 -4.52
CA ALA A 86 -6.69 -3.66 -4.76
C ALA A 86 -7.51 -2.41 -4.42
N LYS A 87 -8.50 -2.09 -5.25
CA LYS A 87 -9.42 -0.96 -5.01
C LYS A 87 -10.34 -1.21 -3.83
N ASP A 88 -10.86 -2.44 -3.75
CA ASP A 88 -11.65 -2.89 -2.62
C ASP A 88 -10.73 -3.29 -1.47
N ALA A 89 -10.81 -2.55 -0.37
CA ALA A 89 -10.00 -2.78 0.81
C ALA A 89 -10.61 -3.84 1.75
N ASN A 90 -11.74 -4.45 1.40
CA ASN A 90 -12.37 -5.54 2.15
C ASN A 90 -12.89 -6.65 1.24
N LEU A 91 -11.98 -7.24 0.45
CA LEU A 91 -12.29 -8.34 -0.46
C LEU A 91 -12.87 -9.57 0.24
N ILE A 92 -12.59 -9.77 1.53
CA ILE A 92 -13.17 -10.89 2.29
C ILE A 92 -14.69 -10.70 2.37
N ALA A 93 -15.17 -9.56 2.84
CA ALA A 93 -16.60 -9.31 2.94
C ALA A 93 -17.30 -9.28 1.57
N THR A 94 -16.66 -8.68 0.56
CA THR A 94 -17.32 -8.40 -0.72
C THR A 94 -17.19 -9.51 -1.76
N ARG A 95 -16.08 -10.26 -1.76
CA ARG A 95 -15.78 -11.27 -2.78
C ARG A 95 -15.76 -12.68 -2.22
N ASN A 96 -15.18 -12.89 -1.04
CA ASN A 96 -14.92 -14.22 -0.49
C ASN A 96 -15.35 -14.37 0.97
N PRO A 97 -16.66 -14.21 1.28
CA PRO A 97 -17.16 -14.22 2.66
C PRO A 97 -16.97 -15.58 3.36
N SER A 98 -16.58 -16.64 2.64
CA SER A 98 -16.22 -17.92 3.26
C SER A 98 -14.90 -17.91 4.04
N PHE A 99 -14.06 -16.90 3.82
CA PHE A 99 -12.83 -16.69 4.60
C PHE A 99 -13.10 -15.96 5.93
N ASP A 100 -14.22 -15.25 6.03
CA ASP A 100 -14.71 -14.67 7.27
C ASP A 100 -15.20 -15.80 8.18
N GLN A 101 -14.32 -16.17 9.13
CA GLN A 101 -14.49 -17.30 10.04
C GLN A 101 -14.36 -16.86 11.50
N ASP A 102 -14.46 -15.56 11.73
CA ASP A 102 -14.39 -14.98 13.05
C ASP A 102 -15.77 -15.09 13.76
N ARG A 103 -16.04 -14.24 14.75
CA ARG A 103 -17.30 -14.28 15.51
C ARG A 103 -18.39 -13.38 14.91
N THR A 104 -18.08 -12.56 13.92
CA THR A 104 -18.92 -11.48 13.41
C THR A 104 -19.12 -11.63 11.90
N VAL A 105 -20.17 -12.35 11.53
CA VAL A 105 -20.44 -12.66 10.13
C VAL A 105 -20.59 -11.41 9.25
N GLY A 106 -19.79 -11.35 8.19
CA GLY A 106 -19.93 -10.43 7.08
C GLY A 106 -19.15 -9.13 7.23
N ASP A 107 -18.35 -8.97 8.28
CA ASP A 107 -17.48 -7.80 8.41
C ASP A 107 -16.19 -7.95 7.60
N GLY A 108 -15.76 -9.18 7.32
CA GLY A 108 -14.53 -9.52 6.59
C GLY A 108 -13.29 -9.68 7.47
N ASP A 109 -13.47 -9.75 8.78
CA ASP A 109 -12.38 -9.89 9.74
C ASP A 109 -11.80 -11.31 9.74
N ILE A 110 -10.47 -11.39 9.75
CA ILE A 110 -9.75 -12.65 9.69
C ILE A 110 -8.50 -12.60 10.57
N ASP A 111 -8.00 -13.76 10.99
CA ASP A 111 -6.69 -13.84 11.62
C ASP A 111 -5.56 -13.66 10.58
N TRP A 112 -4.38 -13.27 11.06
CA TRP A 112 -3.22 -13.01 10.20
C TRP A 112 -2.81 -14.20 9.32
N LYS A 113 -2.94 -15.44 9.82
CA LYS A 113 -2.57 -16.64 9.05
C LYS A 113 -3.58 -16.87 7.93
N THR A 114 -4.87 -16.69 8.22
CA THR A 114 -5.95 -16.74 7.22
C THR A 114 -5.75 -15.66 6.15
N ALA A 115 -5.29 -14.46 6.52
CA ALA A 115 -4.95 -13.41 5.58
C ALA A 115 -3.82 -13.79 4.62
N LEU A 116 -2.77 -14.48 5.10
CA LEU A 116 -1.72 -15.00 4.22
C LEU A 116 -2.24 -16.07 3.25
N SER A 117 -3.08 -16.98 3.72
CA SER A 117 -3.72 -17.99 2.86
C SER A 117 -4.66 -17.35 1.83
N TYR A 118 -5.33 -16.25 2.19
CA TYR A 118 -6.16 -15.49 1.27
C TYR A 118 -5.35 -14.88 0.12
N VAL A 119 -4.21 -14.27 0.44
CA VAL A 119 -3.25 -13.76 -0.56
C VAL A 119 -2.78 -14.87 -1.51
N GLU A 120 -2.48 -16.06 -0.99
CA GLU A 120 -2.08 -17.22 -1.80
C GLU A 120 -3.20 -17.66 -2.75
N MET A 121 -4.45 -17.68 -2.28
CA MET A 121 -5.62 -17.96 -3.12
C MET A 121 -5.75 -16.94 -4.26
N LEU A 122 -5.65 -15.63 -3.97
CA LEU A 122 -5.71 -14.58 -4.99
C LEU A 122 -4.63 -14.78 -6.08
N ASN A 123 -3.44 -15.20 -5.68
CA ASN A 123 -2.36 -15.47 -6.61
C ASN A 123 -2.61 -16.69 -7.49
N ASN A 124 -3.11 -17.78 -6.91
CA ASN A 124 -3.48 -18.99 -7.64
C ASN A 124 -4.60 -18.72 -8.67
N GLU A 125 -5.51 -17.81 -8.33
CA GLU A 125 -6.62 -17.40 -9.21
C GLU A 125 -6.23 -16.38 -10.28
N ASN A 126 -4.99 -15.87 -10.27
CA ASN A 126 -4.56 -14.73 -11.07
C ASN A 126 -5.52 -13.53 -10.90
N TYR A 127 -5.82 -13.17 -9.66
CA TYR A 127 -6.73 -12.07 -9.34
C TYR A 127 -6.34 -10.78 -10.09
N LEU A 128 -7.30 -10.20 -10.81
CA LEU A 128 -7.13 -9.06 -11.72
C LEU A 128 -6.03 -9.24 -12.78
N GLY A 129 -5.77 -10.49 -13.19
CA GLY A 129 -4.72 -10.83 -14.16
C GLY A 129 -3.31 -10.87 -13.56
N TYR A 130 -3.17 -10.81 -12.23
CA TYR A 130 -1.89 -10.82 -11.53
C TYR A 130 -1.83 -11.96 -10.51
N ASN A 131 -0.64 -12.52 -10.33
CA ASN A 131 -0.37 -13.64 -9.42
C ASN A 131 0.77 -13.35 -8.43
N ASP A 132 1.11 -12.08 -8.28
CA ASP A 132 2.16 -11.57 -7.42
C ASP A 132 1.62 -10.64 -6.33
N TRP A 133 0.35 -10.78 -5.94
CA TRP A 133 -0.24 -10.11 -4.78
C TRP A 133 0.47 -10.53 -3.49
N ARG A 134 0.58 -9.58 -2.56
CA ARG A 134 1.07 -9.81 -1.20
C ARG A 134 0.41 -8.86 -0.21
N MET A 135 0.46 -9.26 1.05
CA MET A 135 0.21 -8.35 2.16
C MET A 135 1.29 -7.24 2.15
N PRO A 136 0.92 -5.96 2.28
CA PRO A 136 1.87 -4.88 2.38
C PRO A 136 2.63 -4.95 3.71
N ASN A 137 3.86 -4.43 3.73
CA ASN A 137 4.57 -4.21 4.97
C ASN A 137 4.12 -2.89 5.63
N MET A 138 4.59 -2.66 6.85
CA MET A 138 4.18 -1.51 7.63
C MET A 138 4.51 -0.14 7.01
N VAL A 139 5.66 -0.04 6.33
CA VAL A 139 6.10 1.19 5.67
C VAL A 139 5.22 1.50 4.47
N GLU A 140 4.78 0.47 3.76
CA GLU A 140 3.91 0.60 2.59
C GLU A 140 2.49 1.02 3.01
N LEU A 141 1.93 0.46 4.07
CA LEU A 141 0.65 0.91 4.62
C LEU A 141 0.70 2.38 5.04
N ARG A 142 1.73 2.75 5.82
CA ARG A 142 1.92 4.15 6.24
C ARG A 142 2.10 5.11 5.08
N SER A 143 2.66 4.66 3.97
CA SER A 143 2.83 5.51 2.78
C SER A 143 1.49 5.97 2.19
N LEU A 144 0.38 5.26 2.42
CA LEU A 144 -0.94 5.64 1.90
C LEU A 144 -1.50 6.91 2.54
N VAL A 145 -1.11 7.20 3.78
CA VAL A 145 -1.59 8.35 4.56
C VAL A 145 -0.99 9.67 4.09
N ASN A 146 -1.75 10.75 4.22
CA ASN A 146 -1.25 12.12 4.15
C ASN A 146 -1.24 12.75 5.56
N LEU A 147 -0.06 13.10 6.07
CA LEU A 147 0.10 13.67 7.43
C LEU A 147 -0.29 15.15 7.52
N GLY A 148 -0.49 15.84 6.39
CA GLY A 148 -1.03 17.19 6.35
C GLY A 148 -2.55 17.25 6.51
N LEU A 149 -3.24 16.11 6.53
CA LEU A 149 -4.68 16.01 6.75
C LEU A 149 -4.98 15.62 8.21
N PRO A 150 -6.13 16.03 8.76
CA PRO A 150 -6.60 15.52 10.05
C PRO A 150 -6.72 13.98 10.04
N ASP A 151 -6.61 13.38 11.22
CA ASP A 151 -6.92 11.96 11.47
C ASP A 151 -6.14 10.92 10.64
N PHE A 152 -4.95 11.26 10.14
CA PHE A 152 -4.11 10.35 9.33
C PHE A 152 -4.86 9.80 8.11
N ALA A 153 -5.69 10.63 7.51
CA ALA A 153 -6.56 10.26 6.41
C ALA A 153 -5.79 9.97 5.11
N LEU A 154 -6.44 9.15 4.26
CA LEU A 154 -6.07 9.06 2.86
C LEU A 154 -6.24 10.43 2.17
N PRO A 155 -5.46 10.71 1.11
CA PRO A 155 -5.76 11.82 0.21
C PRO A 155 -7.22 11.81 -0.24
N THR A 156 -7.91 12.96 -0.18
CA THR A 156 -9.37 13.09 -0.42
C THR A 156 -9.83 12.56 -1.79
N ASP A 157 -8.93 12.45 -2.76
CA ASP A 157 -9.17 11.92 -4.11
C ASP A 157 -8.93 10.39 -4.22
N HIS A 158 -8.75 9.67 -3.11
CA HIS A 158 -8.47 8.24 -3.15
C HIS A 158 -9.64 7.44 -3.77
N PRO A 159 -9.36 6.43 -4.61
CA PRO A 159 -10.40 5.61 -5.22
C PRO A 159 -10.74 4.35 -4.40
N PHE A 160 -10.09 4.12 -3.26
CA PHE A 160 -10.35 2.96 -2.41
C PHE A 160 -11.79 2.94 -1.89
N ILE A 161 -12.36 1.73 -1.76
CA ILE A 161 -13.71 1.51 -1.26
C ILE A 161 -13.69 0.42 -0.17
N ASN A 162 -14.76 0.38 0.64
CA ASN A 162 -14.90 -0.56 1.76
C ASN A 162 -13.72 -0.51 2.73
N LEU A 163 -13.28 0.71 3.04
CA LEU A 163 -12.20 0.97 3.98
C LEU A 163 -12.58 0.52 5.39
N LYS A 164 -11.55 0.24 6.17
CA LYS A 164 -11.61 -0.22 7.55
C LYS A 164 -10.55 0.49 8.39
N ASP A 165 -10.72 0.43 9.69
CA ASP A 165 -9.84 1.15 10.63
C ASP A 165 -8.49 0.46 10.87
N LEU A 166 -8.40 -0.86 10.61
CA LEU A 166 -7.25 -1.70 10.98
C LEU A 166 -6.88 -2.65 9.86
N TYR A 167 -5.59 -2.79 9.55
CA TYR A 167 -5.15 -3.73 8.51
C TYR A 167 -3.92 -4.52 8.95
N TRP A 168 -3.92 -5.81 8.61
CA TRP A 168 -2.77 -6.68 8.72
C TRP A 168 -1.62 -6.17 7.85
N SER A 169 -0.42 -6.23 8.42
CA SER A 169 0.83 -6.02 7.68
C SER A 169 1.69 -7.29 7.68
N SER A 170 2.55 -7.42 6.67
CA SER A 170 3.52 -8.51 6.58
C SER A 170 4.71 -8.33 7.53
N THR A 171 4.77 -7.21 8.27
CA THR A 171 5.83 -6.91 9.24
C THR A 171 5.48 -7.56 10.57
N SER A 172 6.14 -8.66 10.91
CA SER A 172 6.02 -9.28 12.23
C SER A 172 7.17 -8.84 13.15
N SER A 173 6.85 -8.36 14.36
CA SER A 173 7.75 -8.49 15.52
C SER A 173 7.06 -9.36 16.58
N GLU A 174 7.81 -9.93 17.52
CA GLU A 174 7.23 -10.76 18.60
C GLU A 174 6.17 -9.98 19.43
N GLU A 175 6.29 -8.66 19.52
CA GLU A 175 5.35 -7.75 20.18
C GLU A 175 4.25 -7.20 19.22
N MET A 176 4.55 -7.08 17.92
CA MET A 176 3.60 -6.58 16.90
C MET A 176 2.68 -7.65 16.33
N ARG A 177 2.83 -8.93 16.71
CA ARG A 177 1.82 -9.97 16.42
C ARG A 177 0.42 -9.59 16.92
N SER A 178 0.32 -8.63 17.84
CA SER A 178 -0.93 -8.10 18.39
C SER A 178 -1.18 -6.62 18.08
N LEU A 179 -0.34 -5.97 17.26
CA LEU A 179 -0.51 -4.58 16.87
C LEU A 179 -0.67 -4.52 15.35
N ALA A 180 -1.93 -4.56 14.88
CA ALA A 180 -2.32 -3.74 13.75
C ALA A 180 -1.62 -2.38 13.87
N ILE A 181 -1.11 -1.88 12.75
CA ILE A 181 -1.24 -0.44 12.61
C ILE A 181 -2.65 -0.20 12.11
N GLY A 182 -3.46 0.31 13.02
CA GLY A 182 -4.61 1.11 12.64
C GLY A 182 -4.09 2.31 11.89
N VAL A 183 -3.99 2.14 10.58
CA VAL A 183 -4.09 3.30 9.72
C VAL A 183 -5.59 3.53 9.63
N LEU A 184 -6.08 4.54 10.34
CA LEU A 184 -7.45 5.03 10.19
C LEU A 184 -7.60 5.53 8.76
N LEU A 185 -8.03 4.66 7.85
CA LEU A 185 -8.43 5.05 6.51
C LEU A 185 -9.90 5.46 6.60
N GLN A 186 -10.16 6.66 7.11
CA GLN A 186 -11.53 7.19 7.20
C GLN A 186 -11.86 7.99 5.94
N GLU A 187 -13.06 7.76 5.39
CA GLU A 187 -13.67 8.65 4.41
C GLU A 187 -14.23 9.88 5.15
N HIS A 188 -14.07 11.08 4.58
CA HIS A 188 -14.69 12.30 5.08
C HIS A 188 -16.17 12.41 4.69
#